data_AF-B2A5D2-F1
#
_entry.id   AF-B2A5D2-F1
#
_cell.length_a   1.000
_cell.length_b   1.000
_cell.length_c   1.000
_cell.angle_alpha   90.00
_cell.angle_beta   90.00
_cell.angle_gamma   90.00
#
_symmetry.space_group_name_H-M   'P 1'
#
loop_
_entity.id
_entity.type
_entity.pdbx_description
1 polymer ?
#
loop_
_entity_poly.entity_id
_entity_poly.type
_entity_poly.pdbx_seq_one_letter_code
_entity_poly.pdbx_strand_id
1 'polypeptide(L)'
;MRKVSMFILLVVTALFLAGCGSPTPPDEVVNEYWGLFQDRDTEGALELVIDGREDEVGDLDMEMEEVDEIEEVLFERFTVEAEGYEEDGEVAIVDVTVTKPDLHETFATFFEEGFEELMALAMEGASDEEMDEKAEEFLLEAMEDAEDISHDQQVELHLEDGEWKIYDWLFDDIEERMDELDFEDESVEQNGMDEESDEAAGDIDEGEAEVGDTVTTEAGDMTLIAQNDDIDAIETGPFRIDIEQVNAVSGDLNPQSAEMFDTEQLEYIQLDLQVENTSDEDLIFYAGQAQIVTNTGEQLESDMWMSDHIEGEFMGGVTQEGTLIYPLEQSQAEEVETVRIVIGAPQDEDWQEVGEEVDFEVEL
;
A
#
# COMPACT_ATOMS: atom_id res chain seq x y z
N MET A 1 7.52 82.10 -23.04
CA MET A 1 6.06 81.84 -23.13
C MET A 1 5.82 80.91 -24.30
N ARG A 2 5.22 79.73 -24.04
CA ARG A 2 4.21 79.01 -24.87
C ARG A 2 4.62 78.64 -26.31
N LYS A 3 4.32 77.48 -26.90
CA LYS A 3 3.47 76.32 -26.65
C LYS A 3 3.74 75.39 -27.87
N VAL A 4 4.02 74.10 -27.67
CA VAL A 4 3.09 72.97 -27.87
C VAL A 4 2.81 72.58 -29.35
N SER A 5 3.02 71.29 -29.60
CA SER A 5 2.47 70.41 -30.65
C SER A 5 2.97 70.52 -32.09
N MET A 6 3.70 69.49 -32.53
CA MET A 6 3.13 68.47 -33.44
C MET A 6 4.03 67.21 -33.45
N PHE A 7 4.13 66.56 -32.29
CA PHE A 7 4.69 65.21 -32.13
C PHE A 7 3.50 64.23 -32.14
N ILE A 8 2.88 64.03 -33.30
CA ILE A 8 1.79 63.06 -33.48
C ILE A 8 1.99 62.41 -34.85
N LEU A 9 2.99 61.54 -34.97
CA LEU A 9 3.05 60.50 -36.01
C LEU A 9 4.06 59.38 -35.74
N LEU A 10 4.55 59.22 -34.49
CA LEU A 10 5.59 58.21 -34.20
C LEU A 10 5.49 57.66 -32.77
N VAL A 11 4.25 57.48 -32.27
CA VAL A 11 3.96 56.86 -30.95
C VAL A 11 2.86 55.80 -31.04
N VAL A 12 2.38 55.43 -32.24
CA VAL A 12 1.31 54.41 -32.41
C VAL A 12 1.84 53.11 -33.05
N THR A 13 3.16 52.93 -33.13
CA THR A 13 3.79 51.70 -33.64
C THR A 13 4.88 51.19 -32.70
N ALA A 14 4.63 51.30 -31.39
CA ALA A 14 5.45 50.71 -30.34
C ALA A 14 4.57 50.31 -29.13
N LEU A 15 3.39 49.75 -29.41
CA LEU A 15 2.42 49.27 -28.41
C LEU A 15 1.81 47.92 -28.84
N PHE A 16 2.63 47.07 -29.47
CA PHE A 16 2.31 45.66 -29.77
C PHE A 16 3.49 44.72 -29.49
N LEU A 17 4.47 45.15 -28.68
CA LEU A 17 5.63 44.34 -28.30
C LEU A 17 5.91 44.46 -26.79
N ALA A 18 4.85 44.35 -25.99
CA ALA A 18 4.96 44.11 -24.56
C ALA A 18 3.99 42.98 -24.24
N GLY A 19 4.54 41.80 -23.95
CA GLY A 19 3.85 40.75 -23.20
C GLY A 19 3.05 39.73 -24.00
N CYS A 20 3.59 39.17 -25.08
CA CYS A 20 3.49 37.71 -25.25
C CYS A 20 4.90 37.22 -25.00
N GLY A 21 5.31 37.14 -23.73
CA GLY A 21 6.34 36.17 -23.40
C GLY A 21 5.71 34.83 -23.75
N SER A 22 6.38 34.01 -24.55
CA SER A 22 6.03 32.60 -24.57
C SER A 22 6.05 32.12 -23.11
N PRO A 23 5.10 31.26 -22.70
CA PRO A 23 5.17 30.64 -21.38
C PRO A 23 6.56 30.01 -21.17
N THR A 24 6.99 29.91 -19.91
CA THR A 24 8.18 29.12 -19.55
C THR A 24 8.02 27.72 -20.16
N PRO A 25 9.02 27.19 -20.89
CA PRO A 25 8.94 25.86 -21.48
C PRO A 25 8.52 24.79 -20.45
N PRO A 26 7.69 23.80 -20.82
CA PRO A 26 7.21 22.77 -19.89
C PRO A 26 8.32 22.03 -19.13
N ASP A 27 9.41 21.68 -19.80
CA ASP A 27 10.60 21.06 -19.19
C ASP A 27 11.29 21.98 -18.17
N GLU A 28 11.33 23.29 -18.43
CA GLU A 28 11.84 24.27 -17.47
C GLU A 28 10.91 24.39 -16.26
N VAL A 29 9.58 24.29 -16.43
CA VAL A 29 8.61 24.29 -15.32
C VAL A 29 8.78 23.07 -14.42
N VAL A 30 8.97 21.88 -14.99
CA VAL A 30 9.23 20.65 -14.20
C VAL A 30 10.54 20.75 -13.41
N ASN A 31 11.61 21.23 -14.04
CA ASN A 31 12.88 21.46 -13.35
C ASN A 31 12.77 22.53 -12.26
N GLU A 32 11.94 23.57 -12.48
CA GLU A 32 11.69 24.61 -11.48
C GLU A 32 10.92 24.06 -10.28
N TYR A 33 9.85 23.29 -10.51
CA TYR A 33 9.12 22.59 -9.45
C TYR A 33 10.05 21.70 -8.63
N TRP A 34 10.86 20.87 -9.30
CA TRP A 34 11.79 19.97 -8.62
C TRP A 34 12.83 20.73 -7.80
N GLY A 35 13.34 21.85 -8.34
CA GLY A 35 14.26 22.71 -7.59
C GLY A 35 13.62 23.34 -6.35
N LEU A 36 12.35 23.76 -6.44
CA LEU A 36 11.60 24.31 -5.31
C LEU A 36 11.31 23.25 -4.26
N PHE A 37 10.98 22.04 -4.69
CA PHE A 37 10.83 20.87 -3.82
C PHE A 37 12.13 20.58 -3.05
N GLN A 38 13.27 20.52 -3.75
CA GLN A 38 14.59 20.32 -3.13
C GLN A 38 14.99 21.46 -2.18
N ASP A 39 14.61 22.70 -2.49
CA ASP A 39 14.82 23.87 -1.63
C ASP A 39 13.80 23.97 -0.48
N ARG A 40 12.84 23.03 -0.40
CA ARG A 40 11.73 22.99 0.56
C ARG A 40 10.85 24.24 0.51
N ASP A 41 10.71 24.83 -0.67
CA ASP A 41 9.83 25.96 -0.96
C ASP A 41 8.47 25.44 -1.43
N THR A 42 7.68 24.90 -0.50
CA THR A 42 6.36 24.33 -0.77
C THR A 42 5.37 25.35 -1.33
N GLU A 43 5.42 26.60 -0.84
CA GLU A 43 4.59 27.71 -1.35
C GLU A 43 4.93 28.00 -2.82
N GLY A 44 6.21 28.01 -3.18
CA GLY A 44 6.65 28.16 -4.57
C GLY A 44 6.27 26.96 -5.46
N ALA A 45 6.44 25.73 -4.96
CA ALA A 45 6.10 24.51 -5.69
C ALA A 45 4.58 24.43 -5.99
N LEU A 46 3.74 24.76 -5.01
CA LEU A 46 2.29 24.86 -5.15
C LEU A 46 1.86 25.85 -6.24
N GLU A 47 2.59 26.96 -6.41
CA GLU A 47 2.29 27.93 -7.48
C GLU A 47 2.46 27.32 -8.89
N LEU A 48 3.17 26.19 -9.05
CA LEU A 48 3.40 25.53 -10.33
C LEU A 48 2.45 24.37 -10.62
N VAL A 49 1.55 24.03 -9.70
CA VAL A 49 0.54 22.96 -9.85
C VAL A 49 -0.84 23.57 -10.17
N ILE A 50 -1.75 22.81 -10.80
CA ILE A 50 -3.13 23.27 -11.06
C ILE A 50 -3.91 23.50 -9.75
N ASP A 51 -4.72 24.57 -9.75
CA ASP A 51 -5.58 25.00 -8.65
C ASP A 51 -6.61 23.90 -8.28
N GLY A 52 -6.56 23.39 -7.04
CA GLY A 52 -7.41 22.29 -6.55
C GLY A 52 -6.72 20.95 -6.31
N ARG A 53 -5.41 20.83 -6.59
CA ARG A 53 -4.54 19.71 -6.12
C ARG A 53 -3.58 20.16 -5.02
N GLU A 54 -4.00 21.14 -4.21
CA GLU A 54 -3.20 21.67 -3.09
C GLU A 54 -2.92 20.60 -2.02
N ASP A 55 -3.79 19.60 -1.91
CA ASP A 55 -3.71 18.50 -0.96
C ASP A 55 -2.61 17.47 -1.31
N GLU A 56 -2.30 17.24 -2.61
CA GLU A 56 -1.23 16.31 -3.06
C GLU A 56 0.19 16.83 -2.82
N VAL A 57 0.33 18.16 -2.72
CA VAL A 57 1.57 18.79 -2.22
C VAL A 57 1.52 18.94 -0.69
N GLY A 58 0.32 18.84 -0.10
CA GLY A 58 0.04 18.96 1.33
C GLY A 58 0.44 17.75 2.16
N ASP A 59 0.44 16.54 1.59
CA ASP A 59 0.96 15.33 2.26
C ASP A 59 2.49 15.30 2.37
N LEU A 60 3.19 16.28 1.76
CA LEU A 60 4.61 16.55 2.03
C LEU A 60 4.83 17.43 3.27
N ASP A 61 3.76 17.88 3.93
CA ASP A 61 3.79 18.46 5.28
C ASP A 61 3.79 17.35 6.34
N MET A 62 4.44 16.21 6.04
CA MET A 62 4.96 15.29 7.05
C MET A 62 5.67 16.14 8.11
N GLU A 63 5.20 16.04 9.34
CA GLU A 63 5.44 16.98 10.43
C GLU A 63 6.94 17.32 10.58
N MET A 64 7.38 18.41 9.92
CA MET A 64 8.76 18.91 9.88
C MET A 64 9.21 19.53 11.21
N GLU A 65 9.10 18.80 12.34
CA GLU A 65 9.71 19.22 13.60
C GLU A 65 11.03 18.49 13.91
N GLU A 66 11.29 17.30 13.35
CA GLU A 66 12.58 16.61 13.34
C GLU A 66 12.74 15.85 12.01
N VAL A 67 13.62 16.31 11.12
CA VAL A 67 13.98 15.57 9.91
C VAL A 67 14.96 14.49 10.36
N ASP A 68 14.53 13.24 10.34
CA ASP A 68 15.40 12.12 10.64
C ASP A 68 16.42 11.95 9.49
N GLU A 69 17.63 11.49 9.81
CA GLU A 69 18.75 11.40 8.86
C GLU A 69 18.39 10.58 7.60
N ILE A 70 17.40 9.67 7.73
CA ILE A 70 16.86 8.81 6.68
C ILE A 70 16.21 9.64 5.57
N GLU A 71 15.39 10.61 5.97
CA GLU A 71 14.73 11.51 5.02
C GLU A 71 15.78 12.34 4.28
N GLU A 72 16.79 12.86 4.98
CA GLU A 72 17.85 13.65 4.36
C GLU A 72 18.58 12.85 3.26
N VAL A 73 18.91 11.58 3.53
CA VAL A 73 19.52 10.68 2.54
C VAL A 73 18.59 10.42 1.35
N LEU A 74 17.30 10.16 1.60
CA LEU A 74 16.31 9.94 0.54
C LEU A 74 16.18 11.18 -0.36
N PHE A 75 16.00 12.35 0.26
CA PHE A 75 15.83 13.62 -0.44
C PHE A 75 17.08 14.02 -1.24
N GLU A 76 18.30 13.75 -0.75
CA GLU A 76 19.53 14.05 -1.48
C GLU A 76 19.75 13.15 -2.70
N ARG A 77 19.31 11.90 -2.62
CA ARG A 77 19.48 10.89 -3.68
C ARG A 77 18.31 10.87 -4.67
N PHE A 78 17.15 11.39 -4.29
CA PHE A 78 16.03 11.56 -5.19
C PHE A 78 16.31 12.69 -6.17
N THR A 79 16.27 12.42 -7.47
CA THR A 79 16.45 13.42 -8.52
C THR A 79 15.46 13.24 -9.65
N VAL A 80 15.01 14.36 -10.22
CA VAL A 80 14.19 14.41 -11.42
C VAL A 80 14.90 15.26 -12.47
N GLU A 81 15.15 14.68 -13.64
CA GLU A 81 15.79 15.36 -14.77
C GLU A 81 14.85 15.38 -15.98
N ALA A 82 14.39 16.55 -16.42
CA ALA A 82 13.59 16.65 -17.65
C ALA A 82 14.47 16.51 -18.91
N GLU A 83 14.13 15.58 -19.80
CA GLU A 83 14.88 15.27 -21.03
C GLU A 83 14.33 15.99 -22.27
N GLY A 84 13.04 16.36 -22.26
CA GLY A 84 12.37 17.03 -23.37
C GLY A 84 10.85 17.06 -23.19
N TYR A 85 10.14 17.65 -24.16
CA TYR A 85 8.67 17.70 -24.13
C TYR A 85 8.02 17.69 -25.52
N GLU A 86 6.77 17.23 -25.57
CA GLU A 86 5.85 17.37 -26.70
C GLU A 86 4.66 18.27 -26.33
N GLU A 87 4.29 19.20 -27.21
CA GLU A 87 3.14 20.11 -27.01
C GLU A 87 2.01 19.80 -28.01
N ASP A 88 0.78 19.63 -27.51
CA ASP A 88 -0.45 19.64 -28.32
C ASP A 88 -1.49 20.63 -27.76
N GLY A 89 -1.41 21.87 -28.23
CA GLY A 89 -2.39 22.91 -27.89
C GLY A 89 -2.19 23.48 -26.49
N GLU A 90 -3.06 23.09 -25.55
CA GLU A 90 -3.05 23.54 -24.15
C GLU A 90 -2.54 22.44 -23.22
N VAL A 91 -1.98 21.35 -23.76
CA VAL A 91 -1.38 20.23 -23.02
C VAL A 91 0.07 20.03 -23.49
N ALA A 92 0.96 19.73 -22.55
CA ALA A 92 2.33 19.36 -22.80
C ALA A 92 2.71 18.12 -21.98
N ILE A 93 3.47 17.21 -22.59
CA ILE A 93 4.00 16.01 -21.94
C ILE A 93 5.51 16.16 -21.87
N VAL A 94 6.07 16.13 -20.67
CA VAL A 94 7.52 16.23 -20.41
C VAL A 94 8.06 14.85 -20.06
N ASP A 95 9.05 14.37 -20.80
CA ASP A 95 9.78 13.16 -20.43
C ASP A 95 10.77 13.51 -19.31
N VAL A 96 10.74 12.76 -18.22
CA VAL A 96 11.64 12.93 -17.07
C VAL A 96 12.33 11.61 -16.76
N THR A 97 13.58 11.68 -16.30
CA THR A 97 14.24 10.55 -15.66
C THR A 97 14.23 10.78 -14.16
N VAL A 98 13.64 9.85 -13.44
CA VAL A 98 13.57 9.84 -11.97
C VAL A 98 14.62 8.88 -11.45
N THR A 99 15.48 9.35 -10.56
CA THR A 99 16.51 8.52 -9.90
C THR A 99 16.30 8.53 -8.40
N LYS A 100 16.29 7.36 -7.76
CA LYS A 100 16.15 7.20 -6.31
C LYS A 100 16.93 5.98 -5.82
N PRO A 101 17.23 5.88 -4.51
CA PRO A 101 17.72 4.63 -3.93
C PRO A 101 16.76 3.47 -4.21
N ASP A 102 17.30 2.29 -4.48
CA ASP A 102 16.52 1.06 -4.58
C ASP A 102 16.01 0.66 -3.19
N LEU A 103 14.75 0.99 -2.89
CA LEU A 103 14.13 0.67 -1.62
C LEU A 103 13.93 -0.84 -1.43
N HIS A 104 13.75 -1.60 -2.50
CA HIS A 104 13.64 -3.06 -2.40
C HIS A 104 14.98 -3.67 -1.96
N GLU A 105 16.09 -3.24 -2.55
CA GLU A 105 17.44 -3.65 -2.12
C GLU A 105 17.74 -3.16 -0.68
N THR A 106 17.35 -1.93 -0.37
CA THR A 106 17.49 -1.34 0.98
C THR A 106 16.81 -2.22 2.03
N PHE A 107 15.53 -2.54 1.84
CA PHE A 107 14.78 -3.35 2.80
C PHE A 107 15.30 -4.78 2.85
N ALA A 108 15.64 -5.38 1.71
CA ALA A 108 16.26 -6.71 1.69
C ALA A 108 17.56 -6.74 2.52
N THR A 109 18.41 -5.72 2.37
CA THR A 109 19.66 -5.59 3.14
C THR A 109 19.39 -5.40 4.63
N PHE A 110 18.43 -4.55 4.99
CA PHE A 110 18.00 -4.34 6.38
C PHE A 110 17.47 -5.65 7.02
N PHE A 111 16.65 -6.42 6.30
CA PHE A 111 16.13 -7.69 6.80
C PHE A 111 17.20 -8.79 6.88
N GLU A 112 18.15 -8.82 5.95
CA GLU A 112 19.23 -9.82 5.98
C GLU A 112 20.27 -9.53 7.07
N GLU A 113 20.66 -8.26 7.22
CA GLU A 113 21.79 -7.87 8.08
C GLU A 113 21.34 -7.23 9.40
N GLY A 114 20.36 -6.33 9.35
CA GLY A 114 19.87 -5.61 10.53
C GLY A 114 19.00 -6.47 11.44
N PHE A 115 18.12 -7.29 10.88
CA PHE A 115 17.20 -8.13 11.66
C PHE A 115 17.92 -9.15 12.56
N GLU A 116 18.98 -9.79 12.07
CA GLU A 116 19.75 -10.75 12.88
C GLU A 116 20.39 -10.09 14.12
N GLU A 117 20.90 -8.87 13.98
CA GLU A 117 21.52 -8.13 15.08
C GLU A 117 20.48 -7.54 16.04
N LEU A 118 19.35 -7.05 15.54
CA LEU A 118 18.22 -6.62 16.36
C LEU A 118 17.67 -7.77 17.20
N MET A 119 17.50 -8.96 16.62
CA MET A 119 17.12 -10.16 17.36
C MET A 119 18.14 -10.54 18.44
N ALA A 120 19.44 -10.39 18.16
CA ALA A 120 20.47 -10.64 19.15
C ALA A 120 20.41 -9.63 20.32
N LEU A 121 20.17 -8.36 20.03
CA LEU A 121 19.99 -7.31 21.05
C LEU A 121 18.73 -7.54 21.89
N ALA A 122 17.63 -7.93 21.27
CA ALA A 122 16.40 -8.30 21.97
C ALA A 122 16.65 -9.48 22.94
N MET A 123 17.40 -10.51 22.50
CA MET A 123 17.78 -11.63 23.36
C MET A 123 18.72 -11.24 24.52
N GLU A 124 19.51 -10.17 24.34
CA GLU A 124 20.36 -9.60 25.39
C GLU A 124 19.57 -8.71 26.38
N GLY A 125 18.29 -8.44 26.08
CA GLY A 125 17.40 -7.62 26.89
C GLY A 125 17.64 -6.12 26.73
N ALA A 126 18.01 -5.70 25.52
CA ALA A 126 18.06 -4.29 25.14
C ALA A 126 16.71 -3.61 25.39
N SER A 127 16.75 -2.31 25.71
CA SER A 127 15.54 -1.50 25.81
C SER A 127 15.01 -1.12 24.43
N ASP A 128 13.71 -0.80 24.34
CA ASP A 128 13.07 -0.36 23.11
C ASP A 128 13.85 0.81 22.46
N GLU A 129 14.24 1.82 23.24
CA GLU A 129 15.08 2.96 22.77
C GLU A 129 16.42 2.52 22.16
N GLU A 130 17.06 1.47 22.70
CA GLU A 130 18.31 0.93 22.13
C GLU A 130 18.08 0.08 20.87
N MET A 131 16.91 -0.52 20.73
CA MET A 131 16.52 -1.27 19.53
C MET A 131 16.12 -0.33 18.40
N ASP A 132 15.39 0.74 18.71
CA ASP A 132 14.98 1.78 17.76
C ASP A 132 16.21 2.50 17.18
N GLU A 133 17.12 3.00 18.03
CA GLU A 133 18.38 3.64 17.59
C GLU A 133 19.19 2.71 16.68
N LYS A 134 19.17 1.40 16.96
CA LYS A 134 19.89 0.41 16.17
C LYS A 134 19.20 0.10 14.84
N ALA A 135 17.87 0.03 14.83
CA ALA A 135 17.10 -0.20 13.62
C ALA A 135 17.27 0.97 12.64
N GLU A 136 17.21 2.20 13.13
CA GLU A 136 17.50 3.41 12.35
C GLU A 136 18.92 3.39 11.78
N GLU A 137 19.94 3.04 12.58
CA GLU A 137 21.33 2.91 12.12
C GLU A 137 21.44 1.92 10.95
N PHE A 138 20.76 0.78 11.03
CA PHE A 138 20.78 -0.22 9.96
C PHE A 138 20.05 0.20 8.71
N LEU A 139 18.88 0.83 8.87
CA LEU A 139 18.11 1.31 7.73
C LEU A 139 18.89 2.42 6.99
N LEU A 140 19.53 3.32 7.74
CA LEU A 140 20.43 4.33 7.20
C LEU A 140 21.60 3.71 6.44
N GLU A 141 22.30 2.75 7.03
CA GLU A 141 23.43 2.06 6.38
C GLU A 141 22.98 1.35 5.10
N ALA A 142 21.85 0.63 5.15
CA ALA A 142 21.28 -0.04 3.99
C ALA A 142 20.90 0.97 2.89
N MET A 143 20.33 2.12 3.25
CA MET A 143 19.99 3.17 2.29
C MET A 143 21.22 3.87 1.71
N GLU A 144 22.28 4.07 2.49
CA GLU A 144 23.54 4.64 1.99
C GLU A 144 24.23 3.68 0.99
N ASP A 145 24.13 2.38 1.23
CA ASP A 145 24.78 1.35 0.42
C ASP A 145 23.95 0.89 -0.79
N ALA A 146 22.62 1.08 -0.77
CA ALA A 146 21.72 0.72 -1.86
C ALA A 146 22.15 1.38 -3.19
N GLU A 147 22.00 0.67 -4.30
CA GLU A 147 22.21 1.26 -5.62
C GLU A 147 21.11 2.29 -5.94
N ASP A 148 21.45 3.31 -6.74
CA ASP A 148 20.43 4.18 -7.32
C ASP A 148 19.81 3.47 -8.54
N ILE A 149 18.48 3.46 -8.59
CA ILE A 149 17.71 3.04 -9.76
C ILE A 149 17.12 4.25 -10.46
N SER A 150 17.16 4.22 -11.79
CA SER A 150 16.60 5.27 -12.65
C SER A 150 15.52 4.69 -13.55
N HIS A 151 14.43 5.41 -13.71
CA HIS A 151 13.34 5.07 -14.62
C HIS A 151 12.82 6.33 -15.31
N ASP A 152 12.39 6.17 -16.55
CA ASP A 152 11.84 7.26 -17.35
C ASP A 152 10.33 7.33 -17.12
N GLN A 153 9.82 8.53 -16.89
CA GLN A 153 8.41 8.81 -16.69
C GLN A 153 7.98 10.03 -17.52
N GLN A 154 6.69 10.32 -17.48
CA GLN A 154 6.14 11.50 -18.13
C GLN A 154 5.41 12.39 -17.12
N VAL A 155 5.45 13.69 -17.34
CA VAL A 155 4.72 14.69 -16.53
C VAL A 155 3.82 15.47 -17.47
N GLU A 156 2.53 15.51 -17.15
CA GLU A 156 1.53 16.26 -17.91
C GLU A 156 1.39 17.67 -17.35
N LEU A 157 1.48 18.67 -18.23
CA LEU A 157 1.26 20.06 -17.91
C LEU A 157 0.11 20.61 -18.74
N HIS A 158 -0.71 21.46 -18.12
CA HIS A 158 -1.78 22.18 -18.80
C HIS A 158 -1.48 23.68 -18.81
N LEU A 159 -1.87 24.35 -19.88
CA LEU A 159 -1.69 25.78 -20.03
C LEU A 159 -2.88 26.53 -19.40
N GLU A 160 -2.70 27.06 -18.20
CA GLU A 160 -3.71 27.84 -17.48
C GLU A 160 -3.31 29.32 -17.40
N ASP A 161 -4.23 30.21 -17.79
CA ASP A 161 -4.02 31.67 -17.79
C ASP A 161 -2.72 32.16 -18.49
N GLY A 162 -2.16 31.33 -19.38
CA GLY A 162 -0.94 31.62 -20.13
C GLY A 162 0.35 31.15 -19.46
N GLU A 163 0.26 30.30 -18.44
CA GLU A 163 1.37 29.66 -17.72
C GLU A 163 1.15 28.14 -17.75
N TRP A 164 2.22 27.37 -17.97
CA TRP A 164 2.14 25.93 -17.83
C TRP A 164 2.11 25.58 -16.34
N LYS A 165 1.20 24.69 -15.97
CA LYS A 165 1.05 24.15 -14.62
C LYS A 165 1.16 22.64 -14.71
N ILE A 166 1.88 22.05 -13.76
CA ILE A 166 1.89 20.60 -13.56
C ILE A 166 0.46 20.21 -13.22
N TYR A 167 -0.13 19.45 -14.13
CA TYR A 167 -1.47 18.92 -13.97
C TYR A 167 -1.39 17.61 -13.20
N ASP A 168 -0.47 16.77 -13.67
CA ASP A 168 -0.28 15.43 -13.18
C ASP A 168 1.18 15.06 -13.36
N TRP A 169 1.75 14.46 -12.34
CA TRP A 169 2.80 13.49 -12.62
C TRP A 169 2.04 12.32 -13.23
N LEU A 170 2.40 11.85 -14.42
CA LEU A 170 1.78 10.62 -14.93
C LEU A 170 2.39 9.43 -14.15
N PHE A 171 2.27 9.45 -12.83
CA PHE A 171 2.27 8.27 -11.99
C PHE A 171 1.04 7.43 -12.39
N ASP A 172 -0.10 8.08 -12.65
CA ASP A 172 -1.40 7.45 -12.96
C ASP A 172 -1.54 6.87 -14.39
N ASP A 173 -0.71 7.27 -15.36
CA ASP A 173 -0.80 6.80 -16.77
C ASP A 173 0.40 5.91 -17.15
N ILE A 174 1.12 5.47 -16.13
CA ILE A 174 2.06 4.37 -16.17
C ILE A 174 1.30 3.04 -15.98
N GLU A 175 0.21 2.96 -15.20
CA GLU A 175 -0.69 1.77 -15.12
C GLU A 175 -1.12 1.27 -16.51
N GLU A 176 -1.59 2.14 -17.41
CA GLU A 176 -2.03 1.73 -18.77
C GLU A 176 -0.86 1.27 -19.69
N ARG A 177 0.41 1.47 -19.29
CA ARG A 177 1.62 0.90 -19.90
C ARG A 177 2.30 -0.18 -19.04
N MET A 178 1.92 -0.31 -17.78
CA MET A 178 2.24 -1.34 -16.79
C MET A 178 1.19 -2.47 -16.76
N ASP A 179 0.16 -2.39 -17.60
CA ASP A 179 -0.51 -3.54 -18.23
C ASP A 179 0.48 -4.40 -19.11
N GLU A 180 1.73 -3.97 -19.28
CA GLU A 180 2.87 -4.79 -19.73
C GLU A 180 3.93 -5.06 -18.63
N LEU A 181 3.84 -4.44 -17.44
CA LEU A 181 4.79 -4.48 -16.32
C LEU A 181 4.16 -4.03 -14.97
N ASP A 182 3.35 -4.87 -14.35
CA ASP A 182 3.29 -5.08 -12.88
C ASP A 182 3.10 -3.91 -11.88
N PHE A 183 1.95 -3.92 -11.19
CA PHE A 183 1.76 -3.74 -9.74
C PHE A 183 1.73 -2.34 -9.10
N GLU A 184 0.53 -1.98 -8.61
CA GLU A 184 0.31 -0.96 -7.57
C GLU A 184 -0.02 -1.60 -6.20
N ASP A 185 0.54 -0.98 -5.17
CA ASP A 185 0.33 -1.19 -3.73
C ASP A 185 0.15 0.20 -3.09
N GLU A 186 -0.78 0.35 -2.15
CA GLU A 186 -0.88 1.52 -1.27
C GLU A 186 -1.28 1.14 0.15
N SER A 187 -0.61 1.75 1.14
CA SER A 187 -0.99 1.70 2.56
C SER A 187 -0.95 3.09 3.25
N VAL A 188 -2.13 3.48 3.77
CA VAL A 188 -2.51 3.99 5.11
C VAL A 188 -1.64 5.01 5.90
N GLU A 189 -2.29 6.07 6.42
CA GLU A 189 -2.13 6.51 7.82
C GLU A 189 -3.42 7.03 8.50
N GLN A 190 -3.59 6.65 9.78
CA GLN A 190 -4.68 6.90 10.75
C GLN A 190 -4.59 8.31 11.39
N ASN A 191 -5.66 8.96 11.87
CA ASN A 191 -6.33 8.61 13.13
C ASN A 191 -7.61 9.44 13.39
N GLY A 192 -8.72 8.77 13.71
CA GLY A 192 -9.93 9.49 14.12
C GLY A 192 -11.25 8.73 14.17
N MET A 193 -11.26 7.43 14.46
CA MET A 193 -12.41 6.70 15.03
C MET A 193 -13.77 6.94 14.34
N ASP A 194 -13.98 6.28 13.22
CA ASP A 194 -15.22 5.55 12.95
C ASP A 194 -14.81 4.20 12.32
N GLU A 195 -15.52 3.14 12.70
CA GLU A 195 -15.41 1.79 12.18
C GLU A 195 -15.57 1.81 10.66
N GLU A 196 -14.50 1.60 9.90
CA GLU A 196 -14.54 1.18 8.49
C GLU A 196 -13.17 0.52 8.21
N SER A 197 -13.09 -0.78 8.55
CA SER A 197 -12.15 -1.70 7.92
C SER A 197 -12.64 -1.85 6.48
N ASP A 198 -12.03 -1.14 5.54
CA ASP A 198 -12.33 -1.34 4.12
C ASP A 198 -11.73 -2.69 3.68
N GLU A 199 -12.64 -3.56 3.25
CA GLU A 199 -12.46 -4.96 2.92
C GLU A 199 -11.61 -5.17 1.66
N ALA A 200 -10.32 -5.43 1.82
CA ALA A 200 -9.42 -5.78 0.72
C ALA A 200 -9.46 -7.29 0.36
N ALA A 201 -10.68 -7.80 0.13
CA ALA A 201 -11.02 -8.99 -0.68
C ALA A 201 -12.48 -9.29 -0.37
N GLY A 202 -13.38 -8.57 -1.05
CA GLY A 202 -14.79 -8.46 -0.67
C GLY A 202 -15.36 -9.70 0.01
N ASP A 203 -15.72 -9.53 1.27
CA ASP A 203 -16.31 -10.59 2.05
C ASP A 203 -17.62 -10.98 1.37
N ILE A 204 -17.84 -12.28 1.18
CA ILE A 204 -19.16 -12.75 0.76
C ILE A 204 -20.01 -12.72 2.03
N ASP A 205 -20.54 -11.53 2.36
CA ASP A 205 -21.39 -11.25 3.53
C ASP A 205 -22.44 -12.36 3.73
N GLU A 206 -22.53 -12.78 4.99
CA GLU A 206 -23.31 -13.91 5.47
C GLU A 206 -24.76 -13.87 4.97
N GLY A 207 -25.12 -14.89 4.18
CA GLY A 207 -26.49 -15.38 4.11
C GLY A 207 -27.30 -15.08 2.84
N GLU A 208 -26.69 -14.52 1.79
CA GLU A 208 -27.37 -14.35 0.49
C GLU A 208 -26.75 -15.13 -0.69
N ALA A 209 -25.47 -15.50 -0.65
CA ALA A 209 -24.83 -16.25 -1.74
C ALA A 209 -24.95 -17.78 -1.54
N GLU A 210 -25.47 -18.48 -2.55
CA GLU A 210 -25.45 -19.94 -2.62
C GLU A 210 -24.25 -20.40 -3.47
N VAL A 211 -23.75 -21.63 -3.23
CA VAL A 211 -22.69 -22.22 -4.08
C VAL A 211 -23.05 -22.12 -5.57
N GLY A 212 -22.15 -21.51 -6.34
CA GLY A 212 -22.28 -21.19 -7.76
C GLY A 212 -22.81 -19.78 -8.06
N ASP A 213 -23.15 -18.99 -7.03
CA ASP A 213 -23.44 -17.57 -7.19
C ASP A 213 -22.15 -16.76 -7.37
N THR A 214 -22.27 -15.69 -8.16
CA THR A 214 -21.21 -14.71 -8.39
C THR A 214 -21.65 -13.37 -7.80
N VAL A 215 -20.79 -12.79 -6.96
CA VAL A 215 -20.96 -11.49 -6.31
C VAL A 215 -19.91 -10.55 -6.89
N THR A 216 -20.34 -9.39 -7.39
CA THR A 216 -19.42 -8.33 -7.80
C THR A 216 -18.99 -7.55 -6.56
N THR A 217 -17.72 -7.62 -6.21
CA THR A 217 -17.05 -6.89 -5.13
C THR A 217 -16.24 -5.74 -5.70
N GLU A 218 -15.57 -4.98 -4.83
CA GLU A 218 -14.60 -3.96 -5.26
C GLU A 218 -13.39 -4.57 -5.95
N ALA A 219 -13.09 -5.85 -5.69
CA ALA A 219 -11.96 -6.55 -6.28
C ALA A 219 -12.28 -7.21 -7.64
N GLY A 220 -13.55 -7.43 -7.96
CA GLY A 220 -13.97 -8.10 -9.19
C GLY A 220 -15.21 -8.95 -9.00
N ASP A 221 -15.39 -9.94 -9.86
CA ASP A 221 -16.50 -10.89 -9.77
C ASP A 221 -16.04 -12.16 -9.01
N MET A 222 -16.51 -12.31 -7.77
CA MET A 222 -16.19 -13.46 -6.89
C MET A 222 -17.27 -14.54 -7.00
N THR A 223 -16.87 -15.75 -7.34
CA THR A 223 -17.78 -16.90 -7.44
C THR A 223 -17.54 -17.88 -6.30
N LEU A 224 -18.58 -18.15 -5.52
CA LEU A 224 -18.53 -19.14 -4.44
C LEU A 224 -18.54 -20.55 -5.05
N ILE A 225 -17.43 -21.28 -4.95
CA ILE A 225 -17.27 -22.59 -5.58
C ILE A 225 -17.72 -23.73 -4.67
N ALA A 226 -17.38 -23.63 -3.39
CA ALA A 226 -17.74 -24.61 -2.37
C ALA A 226 -17.83 -23.91 -1.01
N GLN A 227 -18.62 -24.48 -0.10
CA GLN A 227 -18.86 -23.90 1.22
C GLN A 227 -19.17 -25.01 2.22
N ASN A 228 -18.64 -24.88 3.43
CA ASN A 228 -19.09 -25.61 4.60
C ASN A 228 -19.32 -24.67 5.79
N ASP A 229 -20.57 -24.62 6.25
CA ASP A 229 -21.07 -23.82 7.38
C ASP A 229 -21.54 -24.70 8.58
N ASP A 230 -21.36 -26.02 8.50
CA ASP A 230 -21.77 -27.00 9.54
C ASP A 230 -20.54 -27.55 10.25
N ILE A 231 -19.81 -26.66 10.93
CA ILE A 231 -18.57 -26.98 11.64
C ILE A 231 -18.82 -26.90 13.15
N ASP A 232 -18.51 -27.98 13.86
CA ASP A 232 -18.62 -28.01 15.32
C ASP A 232 -17.58 -27.08 15.94
N ALA A 233 -18.00 -26.26 16.90
CA ALA A 233 -17.09 -25.43 17.68
C ALA A 233 -16.01 -26.25 18.40
N ILE A 234 -14.81 -25.69 18.44
CA ILE A 234 -13.61 -26.34 18.96
C ILE A 234 -13.25 -25.71 20.31
N GLU A 235 -12.94 -26.55 21.30
CA GLU A 235 -12.44 -26.09 22.60
C GLU A 235 -10.96 -26.47 22.73
N THR A 236 -10.09 -25.50 23.01
CA THR A 236 -8.69 -25.75 23.36
C THR A 236 -8.28 -24.95 24.59
N GLY A 237 -8.02 -25.65 25.70
CA GLY A 237 -7.75 -24.98 26.97
C GLY A 237 -8.91 -24.06 27.37
N PRO A 238 -8.64 -22.77 27.69
CA PRO A 238 -9.66 -21.76 27.98
C PRO A 238 -10.23 -21.06 26.73
N PHE A 239 -9.90 -21.50 25.52
CA PHE A 239 -10.41 -20.92 24.29
C PHE A 239 -11.55 -21.73 23.67
N ARG A 240 -12.52 -21.01 23.12
CA ARG A 240 -13.56 -21.53 22.23
C ARG A 240 -13.36 -20.90 20.85
N ILE A 241 -13.36 -21.73 19.82
CA ILE A 241 -13.25 -21.33 18.42
C ILE A 241 -14.54 -21.76 17.74
N ASP A 242 -15.25 -20.79 17.19
CA ASP A 242 -16.40 -21.00 16.33
C ASP A 242 -15.94 -20.70 14.90
N ILE A 243 -15.89 -21.72 14.04
CA ILE A 243 -15.64 -21.53 12.61
C ILE A 243 -17.00 -21.38 11.95
N GLU A 244 -17.29 -20.20 11.45
CA GLU A 244 -18.61 -19.86 10.90
C GLU A 244 -18.77 -20.47 9.52
N GLN A 245 -17.76 -20.32 8.67
CA GLN A 245 -17.72 -20.97 7.37
C GLN A 245 -16.30 -21.17 6.86
N VAL A 246 -16.15 -22.15 5.97
CA VAL A 246 -14.99 -22.31 5.10
C VAL A 246 -15.49 -22.31 3.66
N ASN A 247 -14.98 -21.39 2.85
CA ASN A 247 -15.35 -21.26 1.44
C ASN A 247 -14.15 -21.54 0.54
N ALA A 248 -14.40 -22.17 -0.61
CA ALA A 248 -13.51 -22.08 -1.75
C ALA A 248 -14.10 -21.08 -2.74
N VAL A 249 -13.32 -20.09 -3.14
CA VAL A 249 -13.77 -18.97 -3.97
C VAL A 249 -12.85 -18.81 -5.18
N SER A 250 -13.46 -18.56 -6.33
CA SER A 250 -12.78 -18.23 -7.59
C SER A 250 -13.21 -16.83 -8.02
N GLY A 251 -12.25 -15.92 -8.10
CA GLY A 251 -12.45 -14.52 -8.42
C GLY A 251 -11.90 -14.18 -9.79
N ASP A 252 -12.75 -13.61 -10.65
CA ASP A 252 -12.31 -12.87 -11.84
C ASP A 252 -12.03 -11.42 -11.41
N LEU A 253 -10.75 -11.07 -11.26
CA LEU A 253 -10.36 -9.75 -10.76
C LEU A 253 -10.63 -8.67 -11.81
N ASN A 254 -11.02 -7.47 -11.33
CA ASN A 254 -11.03 -6.29 -12.19
C ASN A 254 -9.58 -5.85 -12.48
N PRO A 255 -9.33 -4.98 -13.47
CA PRO A 255 -7.97 -4.58 -13.84
C PRO A 255 -7.12 -4.06 -12.68
N GLN A 256 -7.70 -3.20 -11.83
CA GLN A 256 -7.02 -2.61 -10.68
C GLN A 256 -6.60 -3.68 -9.66
N SER A 257 -7.49 -4.60 -9.29
CA SER A 257 -7.16 -5.67 -8.35
C SER A 257 -6.29 -6.75 -8.98
N ALA A 258 -6.42 -6.98 -10.29
CA ALA A 258 -5.54 -7.90 -11.00
C ALA A 258 -4.10 -7.40 -11.00
N GLU A 259 -3.93 -6.08 -11.14
CA GLU A 259 -2.67 -5.36 -10.95
C GLU A 259 -2.27 -5.26 -9.48
N MET A 260 -3.15 -5.44 -8.48
CA MET A 260 -2.75 -5.50 -7.07
C MET A 260 -2.34 -6.92 -6.61
N PHE A 261 -2.88 -8.00 -7.21
CA PHE A 261 -2.60 -9.41 -6.82
C PHE A 261 -1.73 -10.31 -7.74
N ASP A 262 -1.28 -9.84 -8.89
CA ASP A 262 -0.39 -10.49 -9.90
C ASP A 262 -1.07 -11.63 -10.59
N THR A 263 -2.36 -11.40 -10.81
CA THR A 263 -3.23 -12.39 -11.40
C THR A 263 -4.54 -11.78 -11.87
N GLU A 264 -5.01 -12.19 -13.04
CA GLU A 264 -6.39 -11.91 -13.49
C GLU A 264 -7.42 -12.79 -12.76
N GLN A 265 -6.96 -13.88 -12.12
CA GLN A 265 -7.79 -14.88 -11.44
C GLN A 265 -7.25 -15.18 -10.05
N LEU A 266 -8.05 -14.91 -9.04
CA LEU A 266 -7.70 -15.19 -7.66
C LEU A 266 -8.49 -16.40 -7.18
N GLU A 267 -7.78 -17.46 -6.84
CA GLU A 267 -8.35 -18.67 -6.26
C GLU A 267 -7.96 -18.69 -4.79
N TYR A 268 -8.91 -18.82 -3.87
CA TYR A 268 -8.60 -18.76 -2.44
C TYR A 268 -9.53 -19.60 -1.58
N ILE A 269 -9.04 -19.94 -0.38
CA ILE A 269 -9.86 -20.43 0.71
C ILE A 269 -10.11 -19.27 1.67
N GLN A 270 -11.38 -19.06 2.04
CA GLN A 270 -11.78 -18.13 3.08
C GLN A 270 -12.17 -18.92 4.33
N LEU A 271 -11.72 -18.46 5.49
CA LEU A 271 -12.01 -19.03 6.81
C LEU A 271 -12.54 -17.92 7.72
N ASP A 272 -13.81 -17.99 8.06
CA ASP A 272 -14.43 -17.02 8.96
C ASP A 272 -14.46 -17.63 10.36
N LEU A 273 -13.88 -16.93 11.33
CA LEU A 273 -13.76 -17.47 12.67
C LEU A 273 -13.99 -16.43 13.77
N GLN A 274 -14.56 -16.94 14.86
CA GLN A 274 -14.70 -16.24 16.12
C GLN A 274 -13.94 -16.99 17.21
N VAL A 275 -13.11 -16.28 17.96
CA VAL A 275 -12.25 -16.83 19.02
C VAL A 275 -12.54 -16.13 20.34
N GLU A 276 -12.97 -16.90 21.32
CA GLU A 276 -13.31 -16.41 22.67
C GLU A 276 -12.31 -16.96 23.70
N ASN A 277 -11.69 -16.06 24.47
CA ASN A 277 -11.05 -16.42 25.74
C ASN A 277 -12.11 -16.53 26.84
N THR A 278 -12.50 -17.75 27.18
CA THR A 278 -13.57 -18.03 28.17
C THR A 278 -13.12 -17.88 29.63
N SER A 279 -11.85 -17.54 29.87
CA SER A 279 -11.29 -17.36 31.21
C SER A 279 -11.31 -15.90 31.67
N ASP A 280 -10.95 -15.67 32.94
CA ASP A 280 -10.75 -14.32 33.50
C ASP A 280 -9.27 -13.86 33.39
N GLU A 281 -8.39 -14.66 32.79
CA GLU A 281 -6.94 -14.41 32.69
C GLU A 281 -6.59 -13.93 31.28
N ASP A 282 -5.57 -13.08 31.18
CA ASP A 282 -5.03 -12.62 29.90
C ASP A 282 -4.11 -13.72 29.34
N LEU A 283 -4.30 -14.07 28.08
CA LEU A 283 -3.67 -15.23 27.45
C LEU A 283 -3.23 -14.91 26.02
N ILE A 284 -2.32 -15.74 25.49
CA ILE A 284 -1.77 -15.59 24.15
C ILE A 284 -2.28 -16.74 23.28
N PHE A 285 -2.91 -16.44 22.15
CA PHE A 285 -3.36 -17.42 21.19
C PHE A 285 -3.37 -16.84 19.77
N TYR A 286 -2.44 -17.29 18.92
CA TYR A 286 -2.29 -16.79 17.56
C TYR A 286 -3.24 -17.48 16.58
N ALA A 287 -4.55 -17.37 16.82
CA ALA A 287 -5.57 -17.97 15.95
C ALA A 287 -5.56 -17.36 14.53
N GLY A 288 -5.23 -16.06 14.40
CA GLY A 288 -5.03 -15.40 13.12
C GLY A 288 -3.84 -15.92 12.30
N GLN A 289 -2.97 -16.76 12.88
CA GLN A 289 -1.82 -17.38 12.19
C GLN A 289 -2.08 -18.86 11.88
N ALA A 290 -3.36 -19.24 11.70
CA ALA A 290 -3.74 -20.59 11.34
C ALA A 290 -3.11 -20.98 9.98
N GLN A 291 -2.56 -22.19 9.89
CA GLN A 291 -2.05 -22.76 8.65
C GLN A 291 -3.04 -23.76 8.07
N ILE A 292 -3.14 -23.83 6.75
CA ILE A 292 -3.99 -24.81 6.09
C ILE A 292 -3.21 -25.75 5.17
N VAL A 293 -3.76 -26.94 4.96
CA VAL A 293 -3.30 -27.90 3.96
C VAL A 293 -4.49 -28.43 3.15
N THR A 294 -4.45 -28.30 1.84
CA THR A 294 -5.54 -28.75 0.95
C THR A 294 -5.34 -30.20 0.47
N ASN A 295 -6.40 -30.84 -0.05
CA ASN A 295 -6.28 -32.14 -0.75
C ASN A 295 -5.43 -32.07 -2.03
N THR A 296 -5.24 -30.88 -2.61
CA THR A 296 -4.38 -30.64 -3.78
C THR A 296 -2.89 -30.71 -3.41
N GLY A 297 -2.58 -30.61 -2.12
CA GLY A 297 -1.24 -30.77 -1.56
C GLY A 297 -0.51 -29.46 -1.28
N GLU A 298 -1.24 -28.34 -1.28
CA GLU A 298 -0.73 -27.02 -0.93
C GLU A 298 -0.75 -26.86 0.60
N GLN A 299 0.29 -26.21 1.13
CA GLN A 299 0.35 -25.77 2.51
C GLN A 299 0.44 -24.25 2.46
N LEU A 300 -0.53 -23.58 3.09
CA LEU A 300 -0.74 -22.15 2.94
C LEU A 300 -0.80 -21.48 4.30
N GLU A 301 -0.32 -20.23 4.33
CA GLU A 301 -0.49 -19.28 5.42
C GLU A 301 -1.50 -18.23 4.97
N SER A 302 -2.17 -17.58 5.92
CA SER A 302 -3.12 -16.53 5.58
C SER A 302 -2.38 -15.32 5.00
N ASP A 303 -2.96 -14.71 3.98
CA ASP A 303 -2.42 -13.48 3.41
C ASP A 303 -2.76 -12.30 4.32
N MET A 304 -1.75 -11.55 4.75
CA MET A 304 -1.91 -10.48 5.72
C MET A 304 -2.65 -9.25 5.18
N TRP A 305 -2.66 -9.06 3.86
CA TRP A 305 -3.34 -7.93 3.22
C TRP A 305 -4.82 -8.21 2.99
N MET A 306 -5.13 -9.47 2.70
CA MET A 306 -6.50 -9.91 2.42
C MET A 306 -7.27 -10.37 3.65
N SER A 307 -6.58 -10.59 4.77
CA SER A 307 -7.18 -11.12 6.00
C SER A 307 -7.39 -10.04 7.05
N ASP A 308 -8.40 -10.24 7.89
CA ASP A 308 -8.58 -9.44 9.09
C ASP A 308 -7.47 -9.69 10.12
N HIS A 309 -7.16 -8.64 10.87
CA HIS A 309 -6.23 -8.74 11.98
C HIS A 309 -6.91 -9.32 13.23
N ILE A 310 -6.53 -10.54 13.62
CA ILE A 310 -6.89 -11.13 14.91
C ILE A 310 -5.69 -11.02 15.86
N GLU A 311 -5.83 -10.26 16.95
CA GLU A 311 -4.74 -10.06 17.90
C GLU A 311 -4.34 -11.38 18.56
N GLY A 312 -3.03 -11.57 18.78
CA GLY A 312 -2.52 -12.74 19.51
C GLY A 312 -2.76 -12.67 21.01
N GLU A 313 -2.92 -11.48 21.58
CA GLU A 313 -3.19 -11.28 23.01
C GLU A 313 -4.70 -11.18 23.26
N PHE A 314 -5.22 -12.00 24.17
CA PHE A 314 -6.63 -12.01 24.55
C PHE A 314 -6.77 -11.67 26.02
N MET A 315 -7.34 -10.49 26.30
CA MET A 315 -7.81 -10.20 27.66
C MET A 315 -8.89 -11.19 28.09
N GLY A 316 -8.97 -11.47 29.39
CA GLY A 316 -9.97 -12.40 29.94
C GLY A 316 -11.41 -12.04 29.54
N GLY A 317 -12.13 -12.99 28.94
CA GLY A 317 -13.53 -12.84 28.51
C GLY A 317 -13.72 -12.11 27.18
N VAL A 318 -12.64 -11.81 26.45
CA VAL A 318 -12.72 -11.16 25.13
C VAL A 318 -12.97 -12.19 24.03
N THR A 319 -13.81 -11.77 23.09
CA THR A 319 -14.06 -12.42 21.81
C THR A 319 -13.51 -11.53 20.71
N GLN A 320 -12.79 -12.13 19.77
CA GLN A 320 -12.39 -11.51 18.51
C GLN A 320 -12.99 -12.31 17.36
N GLU A 321 -13.30 -11.64 16.27
CA GLU A 321 -13.83 -12.22 15.04
C GLU A 321 -13.00 -11.70 13.86
N GLY A 322 -12.89 -12.49 12.80
CA GLY A 322 -12.21 -12.07 11.60
C GLY A 322 -12.20 -13.15 10.52
N THR A 323 -11.96 -12.68 9.31
CA THR A 323 -11.87 -13.49 8.10
C THR A 323 -10.41 -13.70 7.71
N LEU A 324 -9.99 -14.96 7.53
CA LEU A 324 -8.65 -15.31 7.05
C LEU A 324 -8.73 -15.82 5.60
N ILE A 325 -7.93 -15.21 4.73
CA ILE A 325 -7.87 -15.53 3.31
C ILE A 325 -6.56 -16.24 2.98
N TYR A 326 -6.66 -17.36 2.25
CA TYR A 326 -5.55 -18.21 1.85
C TYR A 326 -5.52 -18.35 0.33
N PRO A 327 -4.73 -17.52 -0.38
CA PRO A 327 -4.57 -17.63 -1.82
C PRO A 327 -4.01 -19.01 -2.20
N LEU A 328 -4.62 -19.67 -3.17
CA LEU A 328 -4.14 -20.90 -3.77
C LEU A 328 -3.06 -20.55 -4.81
N GLU A 329 -1.91 -21.20 -4.72
CA GLU A 329 -0.77 -20.92 -5.61
C GLU A 329 -0.81 -21.76 -6.89
N GLN A 330 -1.36 -22.98 -6.80
CA GLN A 330 -1.18 -24.01 -7.83
C GLN A 330 -2.47 -24.73 -8.22
N SER A 331 -3.54 -24.64 -7.43
CA SER A 331 -4.83 -25.26 -7.73
C SER A 331 -5.94 -24.24 -7.90
N GLN A 332 -7.03 -24.69 -8.54
CA GLN A 332 -8.26 -23.94 -8.61
C GLN A 332 -9.15 -24.30 -7.42
N ALA A 333 -9.97 -23.37 -6.96
CA ALA A 333 -10.95 -23.59 -5.90
C ALA A 333 -11.85 -24.80 -6.18
N GLU A 334 -12.20 -25.05 -7.46
CA GLU A 334 -13.00 -26.22 -7.89
C GLU A 334 -12.33 -27.58 -7.62
N GLU A 335 -11.01 -27.61 -7.41
CA GLU A 335 -10.24 -28.83 -7.16
C GLU A 335 -10.09 -29.14 -5.66
N VAL A 336 -10.43 -28.17 -4.80
CA VAL A 336 -10.31 -28.31 -3.35
C VAL A 336 -11.56 -29.00 -2.80
N GLU A 337 -11.38 -30.23 -2.31
CA GLU A 337 -12.45 -31.04 -1.69
C GLU A 337 -12.33 -31.06 -0.16
N THR A 338 -11.12 -30.82 0.38
CA THR A 338 -10.88 -30.81 1.82
C THR A 338 -9.80 -29.81 2.20
N VAL A 339 -9.98 -29.15 3.34
CA VAL A 339 -9.01 -28.24 3.96
C VAL A 339 -8.71 -28.72 5.38
N ARG A 340 -7.44 -29.02 5.66
CA ARG A 340 -6.96 -29.31 7.01
C ARG A 340 -6.42 -28.03 7.64
N ILE A 341 -6.97 -27.63 8.78
CA ILE A 341 -6.63 -26.40 9.48
C ILE A 341 -5.83 -26.74 10.74
N VAL A 342 -4.72 -26.02 10.95
CA VAL A 342 -3.81 -26.22 12.08
C VAL A 342 -3.55 -24.89 12.78
N ILE A 343 -3.78 -24.85 14.10
CA ILE A 343 -3.57 -23.68 14.94
C ILE A 343 -2.73 -24.08 16.15
N GLY A 344 -1.64 -23.34 16.41
CA GLY A 344 -0.74 -23.60 17.52
C GLY A 344 -1.44 -23.50 18.89
N ALA A 345 -0.98 -24.22 19.91
CA ALA A 345 -1.64 -24.23 21.21
C ALA A 345 -1.65 -22.84 21.90
N PRO A 346 -2.73 -22.48 22.63
CA PRO A 346 -2.76 -21.24 23.42
C PRO A 346 -1.78 -21.31 24.60
N GLN A 347 -1.29 -20.15 25.02
CA GLN A 347 -0.23 -19.99 26.01
C GLN A 347 -0.58 -18.96 27.10
N ASP A 348 0.04 -19.09 28.26
CA ASP A 348 0.02 -18.06 29.32
C ASP A 348 1.17 -17.04 29.16
N GLU A 349 1.21 -16.03 30.03
CA GLU A 349 2.27 -15.00 30.07
C GLU A 349 3.69 -15.57 30.24
N ASP A 350 3.82 -16.80 30.75
CA ASP A 350 5.09 -17.52 30.94
C ASP A 350 5.43 -18.43 29.73
N TRP A 351 4.73 -18.27 28.60
CA TRP A 351 4.85 -19.07 27.37
C TRP A 351 4.63 -20.57 27.61
N GLN A 352 3.81 -20.93 28.61
CA GLN A 352 3.42 -22.31 28.85
C GLN A 352 2.09 -22.60 28.14
N GLU A 353 2.03 -23.72 27.44
CA GLU A 353 0.80 -24.19 26.81
C GLU A 353 -0.31 -24.42 27.85
N VAL A 354 -1.45 -23.77 27.65
CA VAL A 354 -2.66 -23.91 28.47
C VAL A 354 -3.79 -24.67 27.74
N GLY A 355 -3.54 -25.07 26.49
CA GLY A 355 -4.41 -25.89 25.66
C GLY A 355 -3.62 -26.89 24.81
N GLU A 356 -4.30 -27.49 23.84
CA GLU A 356 -3.69 -28.38 22.84
C GLU A 356 -3.63 -27.66 21.49
N GLU A 357 -2.72 -28.08 20.61
CA GLU A 357 -2.75 -27.70 19.19
C GLU A 357 -4.10 -28.13 18.59
N VAL A 358 -4.69 -27.25 17.79
CA VAL A 358 -5.93 -27.53 17.05
C VAL A 358 -5.53 -28.04 15.68
N ASP A 359 -6.06 -29.21 15.30
CA ASP A 359 -5.77 -29.88 14.03
C ASP A 359 -7.02 -30.66 13.59
N PHE A 360 -7.72 -30.16 12.57
CA PHE A 360 -8.95 -30.75 12.06
C PHE A 360 -9.07 -30.58 10.55
N GLU A 361 -9.97 -31.33 9.93
CA GLU A 361 -10.20 -31.34 8.49
C GLU A 361 -11.67 -31.01 8.21
N VAL A 362 -11.89 -30.12 7.26
CA VAL A 362 -13.20 -29.68 6.76
C VAL A 362 -13.36 -30.20 5.33
N GLU A 363 -14.52 -30.80 5.03
CA GLU A 363 -14.92 -31.17 3.67
C GLU A 363 -15.68 -30.01 3.02
N LEU A 364 -15.41 -29.70 1.75
CA LEU A 364 -16.05 -28.61 0.98
C LEU A 364 -17.06 -29.13 -0.06
#